data_AF-A0A317E3X4-F1
#
_entry.id   AF-A0A317E3X4-F1
#
_cell.length_a   1.000
_cell.length_b   1.000
_cell.length_c   1.000
_cell.angle_alpha   90.00
_cell.angle_beta   90.00
_cell.angle_gamma   90.00
#
_symmetry.space_group_name_H-M   'P 1'
#
loop_
_entity.id
_entity.type
_entity.pdbx_description
1 polymer ?
#
loop_
_entity_poly.entity_id
_entity_poly.type
_entity_poly.pdbx_seq_one_letter_code
_entity_poly.pdbx_strand_id
1 'polypeptide(L)'
;MAAHSRLGRRADPDRGRRRPDLRLVTAVTAGPLPGQGERPKLAPEFGGGNLMRLLLLATGFLALGIGSAAAGSSSFQRSCTDIRLEVDRRSVYLSATCDNGRGRQRGTDIELTGIHNDDGRLVRGTPGAASSFQRSCRDIRIDASRKRVVLEATCQSRSGRWRDTRIEIEDIHNINGRLQR
;
A
#
# COMPACT_ATOMS: atom_id res chain seq x y z
N MET A 1 -50.12 -0.02 55.29
CA MET A 1 -48.78 -0.46 54.82
C MET A 1 -48.32 0.55 53.77
N ALA A 2 -47.48 1.52 54.15
CA ALA A 2 -46.96 2.51 53.22
C ALA A 2 -45.46 2.69 53.52
N ALA A 3 -44.63 2.28 52.57
CA ALA A 3 -43.18 2.49 52.61
C ALA A 3 -42.76 3.08 51.26
N HIS A 4 -42.50 4.40 51.26
CA HIS A 4 -41.86 5.10 50.17
C HIS A 4 -40.34 4.97 50.30
N SER A 5 -39.70 4.28 49.35
CA SER A 5 -38.25 4.10 49.31
C SER A 5 -37.61 4.85 48.13
N ARG A 6 -37.04 6.00 48.50
CA ARG A 6 -35.84 6.71 48.02
C ARG A 6 -35.27 6.36 46.62
N LEU A 7 -35.34 7.35 45.74
CA LEU A 7 -34.52 7.55 44.54
C LEU A 7 -33.03 7.69 44.89
N GLY A 8 -32.21 6.72 44.50
CA GLY A 8 -30.75 6.83 44.49
C GLY A 8 -30.28 7.58 43.24
N ARG A 9 -29.70 8.78 43.43
CA ARG A 9 -29.03 9.54 42.37
C ARG A 9 -27.68 8.90 42.08
N ARG A 10 -27.47 8.50 40.83
CA ARG A 10 -26.18 8.03 40.31
C ARG A 10 -25.21 9.21 40.19
N ALA A 11 -24.01 9.05 40.72
CA ALA A 11 -22.89 9.96 40.54
C ALA A 11 -22.32 9.80 39.12
N ASP A 12 -22.08 10.93 38.47
CA ASP A 12 -21.54 11.09 37.11
C ASP A 12 -20.03 11.36 37.19
N PRO A 13 -19.15 10.52 36.63
CA PRO A 13 -17.71 10.73 36.69
C PRO A 13 -17.12 11.05 35.31
N ASP A 14 -17.40 12.23 34.73
CA ASP A 14 -16.64 12.68 33.54
C ASP A 14 -16.50 14.21 33.40
N ARG A 15 -15.70 14.83 34.28
CA ARG A 15 -15.20 16.19 34.06
C ARG A 15 -13.70 16.28 34.28
N GLY A 16 -12.94 15.85 33.27
CA GLY A 16 -11.48 15.84 33.35
C GLY A 16 -10.75 15.82 32.01
N ARG A 17 -11.27 16.41 30.93
CA ARG A 17 -10.48 16.57 29.68
C ARG A 17 -9.82 17.95 29.62
N ARG A 18 -8.58 17.99 30.09
CA ARG A 18 -7.59 19.04 29.80
C ARG A 18 -7.35 19.10 28.29
N ARG A 19 -7.40 20.30 27.73
CA ARG A 19 -7.00 20.61 26.34
C ARG A 19 -5.47 20.55 26.26
N PRO A 20 -4.87 19.83 25.30
CA PRO A 20 -3.46 20.01 24.98
C PRO A 20 -3.28 21.24 24.07
N ASP A 21 -2.27 22.02 24.41
CA ASP A 21 -1.85 23.25 23.75
C ASP A 21 -1.56 23.08 22.26
N LEU A 22 -2.14 24.00 21.49
CA LEU A 22 -1.88 24.18 20.07
C LEU A 22 -0.50 24.84 19.91
N ARG A 23 0.56 24.03 19.76
CA ARG A 23 1.88 24.54 19.37
C ARG A 23 1.93 24.80 17.86
N LEU A 24 2.05 26.08 17.55
CA LEU A 24 2.34 26.66 16.25
C LEU A 24 3.63 26.04 15.67
N VAL A 25 3.52 25.28 14.59
CA VAL A 25 4.68 24.74 13.86
C VAL A 25 5.10 25.78 12.81
N THR A 26 6.30 26.31 13.00
CA THR A 26 6.99 27.25 12.12
C THR A 26 7.26 26.60 10.77
N ALA A 27 6.93 27.31 9.68
CA ALA A 27 7.18 26.88 8.31
C ALA A 27 8.69 26.80 8.03
N VAL A 28 9.16 25.63 7.60
CA VAL A 28 10.52 25.42 7.09
C VAL A 28 10.54 25.80 5.61
N THR A 29 11.47 26.69 5.28
CA THR A 29 11.76 27.20 3.94
C THR A 29 12.28 26.08 3.02
N ALA A 30 11.68 25.94 1.85
CA ALA A 30 12.15 25.07 0.78
C ALA A 30 13.36 25.71 0.08
N GLY A 31 14.50 25.02 0.10
CA GLY A 31 15.69 25.39 -0.67
C GLY A 31 15.56 25.05 -2.17
N PRO A 32 16.35 25.71 -3.04
CA PRO A 32 16.24 25.60 -4.50
C PRO A 32 16.83 24.30 -5.06
N LEU A 33 16.19 23.80 -6.13
CA LEU A 33 16.60 22.63 -6.92
C LEU A 33 17.83 22.94 -7.79
N PRO A 34 18.86 22.06 -7.86
CA PRO A 34 19.95 22.21 -8.81
C PRO A 34 19.68 21.51 -10.15
N GLY A 35 19.97 22.25 -11.23
CA GLY A 35 20.79 21.79 -12.36
C GLY A 35 20.19 20.76 -13.32
N GLN A 36 19.59 21.23 -14.42
CA GLN A 36 19.38 20.41 -15.61
C GLN A 36 20.68 20.27 -16.40
N GLY A 37 21.16 19.04 -16.52
CA GLY A 37 22.34 18.63 -17.27
C GLY A 37 22.16 18.76 -18.78
N GLU A 38 23.29 19.08 -19.41
CA GLU A 38 23.45 19.53 -20.79
C GLU A 38 23.16 18.45 -21.85
N ARG A 39 22.67 18.90 -23.01
CA ARG A 39 22.52 18.07 -24.21
C ARG A 39 23.89 17.96 -24.91
N PRO A 40 24.40 16.76 -25.22
CA PRO A 40 25.54 16.64 -26.11
C PRO A 40 25.11 16.92 -27.56
N LYS A 41 25.81 17.89 -28.17
CA LYS A 41 25.78 18.27 -29.57
C LYS A 41 26.54 17.21 -30.38
N LEU A 42 25.84 16.33 -31.09
CA LEU A 42 26.46 15.44 -32.08
C LEU A 42 26.47 16.16 -33.43
N ALA A 43 27.66 16.54 -33.88
CA ALA A 43 27.96 16.76 -35.29
C ALA A 43 28.52 15.46 -35.88
N PRO A 44 28.21 15.14 -37.14
CA PRO A 44 29.10 14.33 -37.96
C PRO A 44 29.57 15.11 -39.20
N GLU A 45 30.89 15.20 -39.37
CA GLU A 45 31.51 15.55 -40.64
C GLU A 45 31.49 14.33 -41.57
N PHE A 46 30.92 14.49 -42.76
CA PHE A 46 30.94 13.47 -43.82
C PHE A 46 32.00 13.85 -44.86
N GLY A 47 33.15 13.17 -44.79
CA GLY A 47 34.15 13.09 -45.85
C GLY A 47 33.74 12.01 -46.88
N GLY A 48 33.97 12.32 -48.15
CA GLY A 48 33.35 11.64 -49.30
C GLY A 48 33.90 10.27 -49.68
N GLY A 49 33.22 9.66 -50.66
CA GLY A 49 33.70 8.46 -51.35
C GLY A 49 32.57 7.61 -51.93
N ASN A 50 32.17 7.87 -53.18
CA ASN A 50 31.27 7.01 -53.94
C ASN A 50 31.88 5.61 -54.15
N LEU A 51 31.10 4.55 -53.90
CA LEU A 51 30.72 3.50 -54.87
C LEU A 51 30.17 2.27 -54.14
N MET A 52 29.37 1.49 -54.88
CA MET A 52 28.91 0.15 -54.54
C MET A 52 27.61 0.06 -53.72
N ARG A 53 26.49 0.27 -54.43
CA ARG A 53 25.19 -0.29 -54.04
C ARG A 53 25.22 -1.80 -54.32
N LEU A 54 25.27 -2.62 -53.27
CA LEU A 54 24.72 -3.98 -53.33
C LEU A 54 24.10 -4.33 -51.97
N LEU A 55 22.83 -4.71 -52.02
CA LEU A 55 21.90 -4.80 -50.90
C LEU A 55 22.39 -5.72 -49.77
N LEU A 56 22.62 -5.12 -48.58
CA LEU A 56 22.59 -5.83 -47.31
C LEU A 56 21.13 -5.88 -46.84
N LEU A 57 20.55 -7.08 -46.86
CA LEU A 57 19.29 -7.40 -46.18
C LEU A 57 19.50 -7.22 -44.67
N ALA A 58 19.19 -6.04 -44.16
CA ALA A 58 19.15 -5.75 -42.74
C ALA A 58 17.92 -6.45 -42.13
N THR A 59 18.11 -7.67 -41.61
CA THR A 59 17.15 -8.29 -40.68
C THR A 59 17.13 -7.44 -39.41
N GLY A 60 16.11 -6.58 -39.31
CA GLY A 60 15.86 -5.75 -38.14
C GLY A 60 15.63 -6.61 -36.90
N PHE A 61 16.52 -6.45 -35.91
CA PHE A 61 16.31 -6.95 -34.57
C PHE A 61 15.10 -6.23 -33.96
N LEU A 62 13.94 -6.89 -33.96
CA LEU A 62 12.78 -6.47 -33.19
C LEU A 62 13.10 -6.73 -31.71
N ALA A 63 13.68 -5.75 -31.02
CA ALA A 63 13.82 -5.80 -29.57
C ALA A 63 12.42 -5.64 -28.94
N LEU A 64 11.74 -6.77 -28.75
CA LEU A 64 10.57 -6.85 -27.87
C LEU A 64 11.07 -6.55 -26.44
N GLY A 65 10.94 -5.29 -26.04
CA GLY A 65 11.17 -4.88 -24.65
C GLY A 65 10.24 -5.68 -23.75
N ILE A 66 10.81 -6.61 -22.99
CA ILE A 66 10.11 -7.32 -21.91
C ILE A 66 9.93 -6.29 -20.80
N GLY A 67 8.86 -5.50 -20.88
CA GLY A 67 8.48 -4.58 -19.81
C GLY A 67 7.98 -5.38 -18.62
N SER A 68 8.76 -5.41 -17.53
CA SER A 68 8.25 -5.90 -16.25
C SER A 68 7.13 -4.96 -15.79
N ALA A 69 5.89 -5.46 -15.76
CA ALA A 69 4.81 -4.75 -15.10
C ALA A 69 5.09 -4.73 -13.59
N ALA A 70 5.52 -3.58 -13.07
CA ALA A 70 5.61 -3.36 -11.64
C ALA A 70 4.21 -3.05 -11.10
N ALA A 71 3.80 -3.74 -10.05
CA ALA A 71 2.57 -3.45 -9.34
C ALA A 71 2.60 -2.01 -8.80
N GLY A 72 1.57 -1.23 -9.10
CA GLY A 72 1.44 0.14 -8.60
C GLY A 72 0.91 0.18 -7.17
N SER A 73 1.11 1.29 -6.45
CA SER A 73 0.47 1.47 -5.14
C SER A 73 -1.05 1.38 -5.24
N SER A 74 -1.67 0.82 -4.20
CA SER A 74 -3.13 0.76 -4.07
C SER A 74 -3.79 2.15 -4.12
N SER A 75 -5.01 2.23 -4.63
CA SER A 75 -5.78 3.48 -4.70
C SER A 75 -7.16 3.44 -4.02
N PHE A 76 -7.66 2.24 -3.68
CA PHE A 76 -9.00 2.07 -3.09
C PHE A 76 -9.23 2.93 -1.84
N GLN A 77 -8.19 3.10 -1.02
CA GLN A 77 -8.20 3.86 0.23
C GLN A 77 -8.51 5.36 0.07
N ARG A 78 -8.55 5.86 -1.17
CA ARG A 78 -8.99 7.23 -1.48
C ARG A 78 -10.51 7.37 -1.49
N SER A 79 -11.23 6.26 -1.71
CA SER A 79 -12.67 6.19 -1.96
C SER A 79 -13.41 5.16 -1.10
N CYS A 80 -12.69 4.46 -0.23
CA CYS A 80 -13.25 3.51 0.71
C CYS A 80 -12.98 3.93 2.15
N THR A 81 -13.91 3.61 3.04
CA THR A 81 -13.82 3.79 4.49
C THR A 81 -13.83 2.44 5.18
N ASP A 82 -13.73 2.43 6.51
CA ASP A 82 -13.92 1.21 7.31
C ASP A 82 -12.96 0.06 6.93
N ILE A 83 -11.74 0.45 6.54
CA ILE A 83 -10.71 -0.48 6.07
C ILE A 83 -10.24 -1.33 7.26
N ARG A 84 -10.45 -2.64 7.17
CA ARG A 84 -10.11 -3.62 8.21
C ARG A 84 -9.41 -4.82 7.61
N LEU A 85 -8.62 -5.47 8.45
CA LEU A 85 -7.96 -6.72 8.10
C LEU A 85 -8.60 -7.84 8.92
N GLU A 86 -9.08 -8.86 8.24
CA GLU A 86 -9.64 -10.07 8.81
C GLU A 86 -8.63 -11.20 8.60
N VAL A 87 -8.08 -11.71 9.70
CA VAL A 87 -6.99 -12.69 9.68
C VAL A 87 -7.50 -14.01 10.24
N ASP A 88 -7.54 -15.04 9.39
CA ASP A 88 -7.79 -16.43 9.78
C ASP A 88 -6.50 -17.27 9.63
N ARG A 89 -6.46 -18.48 10.20
CA ARG A 89 -5.33 -19.41 10.01
C ARG A 89 -5.07 -19.77 8.55
N ARG A 90 -6.08 -19.73 7.68
CA ARG A 90 -5.99 -20.14 6.27
C ARG A 90 -5.95 -18.98 5.28
N SER A 91 -6.69 -17.91 5.57
CA SER A 91 -6.86 -16.79 4.63
C SER A 91 -6.79 -15.45 5.36
N VAL A 92 -6.47 -14.42 4.60
CA VAL A 92 -6.40 -13.03 5.09
C VAL A 92 -7.21 -12.18 4.13
N TYR A 93 -8.25 -11.51 4.64
CA TYR A 93 -9.11 -10.64 3.86
C TYR A 93 -8.92 -9.18 4.26
N LEU A 94 -8.91 -8.31 3.27
CA LEU A 94 -9.02 -6.87 3.45
C LEU A 94 -10.47 -6.49 3.16
N SER A 95 -11.19 -6.02 4.18
CA SER A 95 -12.57 -5.56 4.05
C SER A 95 -12.63 -4.04 4.11
N ALA A 96 -13.55 -3.45 3.34
CA ALA A 96 -13.79 -2.01 3.33
C ALA A 96 -15.20 -1.69 2.84
N THR A 97 -15.64 -0.45 3.10
CA THR A 97 -16.86 0.13 2.54
C THR A 97 -16.50 1.12 1.45
N CYS A 98 -16.84 0.84 0.20
CA CYS A 98 -16.37 1.60 -0.96
C CYS A 98 -17.50 2.37 -1.64
N ASP A 99 -17.20 3.59 -2.12
CA ASP A 99 -18.11 4.37 -2.97
C ASP A 99 -18.22 3.74 -4.38
N ASN A 100 -19.42 3.64 -4.92
CA ASN A 100 -19.66 3.09 -6.26
C ASN A 100 -19.66 4.13 -7.40
N GLY A 101 -19.30 5.38 -7.13
CA GLY A 101 -19.32 6.50 -8.08
C GLY A 101 -20.70 7.12 -8.29
N ARG A 102 -21.75 6.59 -7.64
CA ARG A 102 -23.14 7.09 -7.70
C ARG A 102 -23.63 7.59 -6.33
N GLY A 103 -22.72 7.82 -5.40
CA GLY A 103 -23.04 8.26 -4.03
C GLY A 103 -23.63 7.16 -3.14
N ARG A 104 -23.53 5.89 -3.54
CA ARG A 104 -23.88 4.75 -2.67
C ARG A 104 -22.61 4.04 -2.21
N GLN A 105 -22.64 3.62 -0.96
CA GLN A 105 -21.58 2.83 -0.35
C GLN A 105 -21.89 1.34 -0.42
N ARG A 106 -20.86 0.52 -0.60
CA ARG A 106 -20.97 -0.93 -0.64
C ARG A 106 -19.85 -1.59 0.16
N GLY A 107 -20.22 -2.49 1.08
CA GLY A 107 -19.27 -3.37 1.74
C GLY A 107 -18.68 -4.36 0.74
N THR A 108 -17.36 -4.54 0.79
CA THR A 108 -16.60 -5.41 -0.10
C THR A 108 -15.34 -5.90 0.60
N ASP A 109 -14.91 -7.08 0.19
CA ASP A 109 -13.69 -7.72 0.68
C ASP A 109 -12.85 -8.22 -0.49
N ILE A 110 -11.55 -8.42 -0.24
CA ILE A 110 -10.62 -9.04 -1.16
C ILE A 110 -9.58 -9.86 -0.39
N GLU A 111 -9.26 -11.05 -0.87
CA GLU A 111 -8.23 -11.88 -0.27
C GLU A 111 -6.83 -11.31 -0.56
N LEU A 112 -6.03 -11.14 0.49
CA LEU A 112 -4.61 -10.84 0.38
C LEU A 112 -3.83 -12.14 0.21
N THR A 113 -3.49 -12.44 -1.04
CA THR A 113 -2.67 -13.59 -1.43
C THR A 113 -1.18 -13.23 -1.54
N GLY A 114 -0.34 -14.24 -1.36
CA GLY A 114 1.08 -14.22 -1.72
C GLY A 114 2.01 -13.65 -0.66
N ILE A 115 1.55 -13.37 0.56
CA ILE A 115 2.40 -12.79 1.61
C ILE A 115 2.88 -13.90 2.55
N HIS A 116 4.18 -13.96 2.80
CA HIS A 116 4.76 -14.94 3.72
C HIS A 116 5.86 -14.31 4.57
N ASN A 117 6.22 -15.03 5.64
CA ASN A 117 7.33 -14.67 6.51
C ASN A 117 8.59 -15.40 6.06
N ASP A 118 9.62 -14.64 5.67
CA ASP A 118 10.97 -15.12 5.37
C ASP A 118 11.94 -14.64 6.45
N ASP A 119 12.28 -15.55 7.39
CA ASP A 119 13.23 -15.32 8.48
C ASP A 119 12.97 -14.05 9.32
N GLY A 120 11.69 -13.75 9.60
CA GLY A 120 11.26 -12.59 10.37
C GLY A 120 10.99 -11.34 9.52
N ARG A 121 10.88 -11.47 8.19
CA ARG A 121 10.55 -10.40 7.26
C ARG A 121 9.31 -10.77 6.44
N LEU A 122 8.35 -9.85 6.35
CA LEU A 122 7.24 -9.98 5.39
C LEU A 122 7.75 -9.81 3.96
N VAL A 123 7.43 -10.76 3.10
CA VAL A 123 7.82 -10.75 1.69
C VAL A 123 6.66 -11.22 0.80
N ARG A 124 6.67 -10.75 -0.44
CA ARG A 124 5.81 -11.28 -1.51
C ARG A 124 6.41 -12.56 -2.05
N GLY A 125 5.58 -13.58 -2.17
CA GLY A 125 5.86 -14.85 -2.82
C GLY A 125 5.08 -14.98 -4.12
N THR A 126 4.67 -16.21 -4.42
CA THR A 126 3.95 -16.54 -5.64
C THR A 126 2.60 -15.79 -5.72
N PRO A 127 2.34 -15.04 -6.81
CA PRO A 127 1.03 -14.42 -7.03
C PRO A 127 -0.10 -15.45 -6.98
N GLY A 128 -1.20 -15.10 -6.29
CA GLY A 128 -2.37 -15.98 -6.15
C GLY A 128 -2.23 -17.12 -5.13
N ALA A 129 -1.02 -17.42 -4.63
CA ALA A 129 -0.87 -18.39 -3.55
C ALA A 129 -1.46 -17.85 -2.23
N ALA A 130 -2.03 -18.70 -1.39
CA ALA A 130 -2.54 -18.26 -0.09
C ALA A 130 -1.42 -17.66 0.77
N SER A 131 -1.74 -16.58 1.49
CA SER A 131 -0.81 -16.00 2.46
C SER A 131 -0.58 -16.94 3.65
N SER A 132 0.64 -16.95 4.17
CA SER A 132 1.07 -17.85 5.25
C SER A 132 1.75 -17.16 6.43
N PHE A 133 2.05 -15.87 6.31
CA PHE A 133 2.74 -15.10 7.35
C PHE A 133 2.01 -15.15 8.71
N GLN A 134 0.67 -15.18 8.69
CA GLN A 134 -0.18 -15.22 9.87
C GLN A 134 0.01 -16.47 10.76
N ARG A 135 0.71 -17.50 10.26
CA ARG A 135 1.08 -18.70 11.04
C ARG A 135 2.28 -18.49 11.96
N SER A 136 3.11 -17.47 11.69
CA SER A 136 4.37 -17.21 12.39
C SER A 136 4.60 -15.73 12.70
N CYS A 137 3.57 -14.91 12.54
CA CYS A 137 3.56 -13.50 12.90
C CYS A 137 2.42 -13.21 13.87
N ARG A 138 2.60 -12.18 14.69
CA ARG A 138 1.62 -11.65 15.65
C ARG A 138 1.51 -10.15 15.50
N ASP A 139 0.60 -9.54 16.26
CA ASP A 139 0.38 -8.09 16.28
C ASP A 139 0.10 -7.53 14.86
N ILE A 140 -0.65 -8.31 14.08
CA ILE A 140 -0.93 -8.06 12.66
C ILE A 140 -1.97 -6.94 12.55
N ARG A 141 -1.64 -5.90 11.79
CA ARG A 141 -2.53 -4.76 11.54
C ARG A 141 -2.29 -4.14 10.18
N ILE A 142 -3.29 -3.39 9.71
CA ILE A 142 -3.18 -2.60 8.49
C ILE A 142 -3.14 -1.11 8.84
N ASP A 143 -2.19 -0.39 8.27
CA ASP A 143 -2.13 1.08 8.26
C ASP A 143 -2.53 1.58 6.87
N ALA A 144 -3.72 2.18 6.77
CA ALA A 144 -4.24 2.72 5.53
C ALA A 144 -4.22 4.25 5.56
N SER A 145 -3.34 4.85 4.76
CA SER A 145 -3.27 6.29 4.55
C SER A 145 -3.74 6.65 3.14
N ARG A 146 -4.10 7.92 2.89
CA ARG A 146 -4.44 8.40 1.54
C ARG A 146 -3.39 8.06 0.46
N LYS A 147 -2.11 7.90 0.85
CA LYS A 147 -0.97 7.69 -0.06
C LYS A 147 -0.65 6.22 -0.32
N ARG A 148 -0.72 5.39 0.73
CA ARG A 148 -0.34 3.97 0.70
C ARG A 148 -1.07 3.18 1.77
N VAL A 149 -1.09 1.88 1.59
CA VAL A 149 -1.66 0.90 2.52
C VAL A 149 -0.55 -0.06 2.92
N VAL A 150 -0.29 -0.22 4.21
CA VAL A 150 0.85 -0.99 4.73
C VAL A 150 0.34 -2.05 5.69
N LEU A 151 0.73 -3.30 5.46
CA LEU A 151 0.58 -4.39 6.42
C LEU A 151 1.77 -4.38 7.36
N GLU A 152 1.50 -4.32 8.66
CA GLU A 152 2.51 -4.36 9.72
C GLU A 152 2.27 -5.58 10.61
N ALA A 153 3.36 -6.24 11.01
CA ALA A 153 3.31 -7.38 11.92
C ALA A 153 4.65 -7.58 12.62
N THR A 154 4.63 -8.36 13.71
CA THR A 154 5.85 -8.86 14.36
C THR A 154 6.03 -10.34 14.00
N CYS A 155 7.05 -10.66 13.21
CA CYS A 155 7.26 -11.99 12.64
C CYS A 155 8.43 -12.73 13.29
N GLN A 156 8.30 -14.05 13.45
CA GLN A 156 9.33 -14.90 14.02
C GLN A 156 10.38 -15.30 12.97
N SER A 157 11.66 -15.18 13.29
CA SER A 157 12.78 -15.70 12.49
C SER A 157 12.95 -17.21 12.67
N ARG A 158 13.74 -17.85 11.80
CA ARG A 158 14.12 -19.28 11.93
C ARG A 158 14.89 -19.56 13.23
N SER A 159 15.58 -18.55 13.77
CA SER A 159 16.24 -18.58 15.08
C SER A 159 15.31 -18.31 16.27
N GLY A 160 14.01 -18.12 16.03
CA GLY A 160 13.00 -17.89 17.06
C GLY A 160 12.88 -16.43 17.53
N ARG A 161 13.66 -15.49 16.99
CA ARG A 161 13.61 -14.07 17.36
C ARG A 161 12.42 -13.39 16.70
N TRP A 162 11.74 -12.52 17.42
CA TRP A 162 10.63 -11.72 16.90
C TRP A 162 11.14 -10.41 16.32
N ARG A 163 10.65 -10.01 15.14
CA ARG A 163 11.06 -8.80 14.44
C ARG A 163 9.84 -8.04 13.92
N ASP A 164 9.80 -6.74 14.19
CA ASP A 164 8.81 -5.87 13.59
C ASP A 164 9.11 -5.69 12.11
N THR A 165 8.09 -5.90 11.28
CA THR A 165 8.22 -5.90 9.84
C THR A 165 6.97 -5.32 9.20
N ARG A 166 7.11 -4.87 7.96
CA ARG A 166 6.05 -4.23 7.20
C ARG A 166 6.21 -4.46 5.72
N ILE A 167 5.10 -4.47 5.02
CA ILE A 167 5.06 -4.55 3.56
C ILE A 167 3.92 -3.67 3.03
N GLU A 168 4.17 -2.93 1.95
CA GLU A 168 3.11 -2.17 1.29
C GLU A 168 2.14 -3.14 0.60
N ILE A 169 0.84 -2.87 0.65
CA ILE A 169 -0.17 -3.55 -0.14
C ILE A 169 -0.40 -2.74 -1.42
N GLU A 170 -0.11 -3.37 -2.54
CA GLU A 170 -0.13 -2.77 -3.88
C GLU A 170 -1.28 -3.36 -4.69
N ASP A 171 -1.61 -2.69 -5.79
CA ASP A 171 -2.49 -3.21 -6.83
C ASP A 171 -3.88 -3.57 -6.30
N ILE A 172 -4.45 -2.71 -5.44
CA ILE A 172 -5.85 -2.82 -5.03
C ILE A 172 -6.57 -1.51 -5.34
N HIS A 173 -7.67 -1.65 -6.07
CA HIS A 173 -8.45 -0.55 -6.59
C HIS A 173 -9.93 -0.74 -6.24
N ASN A 174 -10.64 0.38 -6.07
CA ASN A 174 -12.08 0.37 -5.99
C ASN A 174 -12.66 0.58 -7.40
N ILE A 175 -13.35 -0.43 -7.91
CA ILE A 175 -14.01 -0.39 -9.22
C ILE A 175 -15.52 -0.54 -8.99
N ASN A 176 -16.25 0.56 -9.04
CA ASN A 176 -17.71 0.63 -8.86
C ASN A 176 -18.19 0.00 -7.53
N GLY A 177 -17.49 0.27 -6.42
CA GLY A 177 -17.86 -0.22 -5.09
C GLY A 177 -17.42 -1.67 -4.84
N ARG A 178 -16.33 -2.10 -5.50
CA ARG A 178 -15.71 -3.43 -5.36
C ARG A 178 -14.21 -3.30 -5.29
N LEU A 179 -13.59 -3.97 -4.31
CA LEU A 179 -12.14 -4.14 -4.29
C LEU A 179 -11.74 -5.15 -5.37
N GLN A 180 -10.75 -4.77 -6.18
CA GLN A 180 -10.20 -5.59 -7.26
C GLN A 180 -8.69 -5.34 -7.36
N ARG A 181 -7.96 -6.32 -7.92
CA ARG A 181 -6.58 -6.12 -8.39
C ARG A 181 -6.61 -5.80 -9.86
#